data_AF-A0A1S1NTT5-F1
#
_entry.id   AF-A0A1S1NTT5-F1
#
_cell.length_a   1.000
_cell.length_b   1.000
_cell.length_c   1.000
_cell.angle_alpha   90.00
_cell.angle_beta   90.00
_cell.angle_gamma   90.00
#
_symmetry.space_group_name_H-M   'P 1'
#
loop_
_entity.id
_entity.type
_entity.pdbx_description
1 polymer ?
#
loop_
_entity_poly.entity_id
_entity_poly.type
_entity_poly.pdbx_seq_one_letter_code
_entity_poly.pdbx_strand_id
1 'polypeptide(L)'
;MTQVPISAEVEVQVAFGDVDMMSIVWHGHYVRYFEAARNALLDRLDYNVDTMRAFGHEWPVIDLRIRYAYPARFNQRLIARAELVEWAHRLRIRYTVLDAESGTRLTRGHTDQAAVEMASGRLCMNTPDILHDRLAAWLDTPTAGDQLS
;
A
#
# COMPACT_ATOMS: atom_id res chain seq x y z
N MET A 1 10.43 -16.62 -15.11
CA MET A 1 9.41 -16.90 -14.07
C MET A 1 8.88 -15.54 -13.62
N THR A 2 7.60 -15.25 -13.86
CA THR A 2 7.00 -13.98 -13.45
C THR A 2 6.64 -14.11 -11.97
N GLN A 3 7.46 -13.53 -11.10
CA GLN A 3 7.22 -13.56 -9.67
C GLN A 3 5.88 -12.88 -9.36
N VAL A 4 5.04 -13.53 -8.56
CA VAL A 4 3.74 -12.97 -8.15
C VAL A 4 3.99 -11.71 -7.30
N PRO A 5 3.34 -10.58 -7.61
CA PRO A 5 3.55 -9.34 -6.87
C PRO A 5 2.98 -9.46 -5.44
N ILE A 6 3.79 -9.09 -4.45
CA ILE A 6 3.36 -8.97 -3.05
C ILE A 6 2.36 -7.81 -2.97
N SER A 7 1.07 -8.14 -2.81
CA SER A 7 -0.01 -7.17 -2.88
C SER A 7 -1.19 -7.53 -1.98
N ALA A 8 -2.00 -6.53 -1.66
CA ALA A 8 -3.27 -6.67 -0.96
C ALA A 8 -4.28 -5.68 -1.54
N GLU A 9 -5.56 -6.01 -1.37
CA GLU A 9 -6.69 -5.21 -1.85
C GLU A 9 -7.70 -5.03 -0.73
N VAL A 10 -8.35 -3.87 -0.70
CA VAL A 10 -9.46 -3.56 0.21
C VAL A 10 -10.59 -2.95 -0.58
N GLU A 11 -11.82 -3.30 -0.20
CA GLU A 11 -13.01 -2.63 -0.71
C GLU A 11 -13.28 -1.35 0.08
N VAL A 12 -13.58 -0.26 -0.63
CA VAL A 12 -13.89 1.03 -0.05
C VAL A 12 -15.20 1.54 -0.62
N GLN A 13 -16.13 1.91 0.26
CA GLN A 13 -17.34 2.61 -0.10
C GLN A 13 -17.09 4.12 0.03
N VAL A 14 -17.25 4.88 -1.07
CA VAL A 14 -17.08 6.35 -1.03
C VAL A 14 -18.15 6.97 -0.12
N ALA A 15 -17.71 7.58 0.98
CA ALA A 15 -18.59 8.20 1.96
C ALA A 15 -19.01 9.61 1.53
N PHE A 16 -20.08 10.14 2.13
CA PHE A 16 -20.52 11.52 1.87
C PHE A 16 -19.41 12.54 2.20
N GLY A 17 -18.71 12.34 3.32
CA GLY A 17 -17.60 13.20 3.73
C GLY A 17 -16.37 13.12 2.82
N ASP A 18 -16.32 12.18 1.89
CA ASP A 18 -15.20 12.08 0.95
C ASP A 18 -15.33 13.05 -0.23
N VAL A 19 -16.56 13.53 -0.51
CA VAL A 19 -16.92 14.26 -1.73
C VAL A 19 -16.91 15.78 -1.51
N ASP A 20 -16.46 16.53 -2.52
CA ASP A 20 -16.47 17.99 -2.51
C ASP A 20 -17.60 18.61 -3.37
N MET A 21 -17.59 19.94 -3.50
CA MET A 21 -18.60 20.69 -4.27
C MET A 21 -18.69 20.29 -5.74
N MET A 22 -17.68 19.61 -6.31
CA MET A 22 -17.70 19.09 -7.67
C MET A 22 -18.42 17.73 -7.77
N SER A 23 -18.99 17.23 -6.67
CA SER A 23 -19.69 15.93 -6.60
C SER A 23 -18.80 14.73 -6.98
N ILE A 24 -17.51 14.85 -6.66
CA ILE A 24 -16.49 13.80 -6.78
C ILE A 24 -15.65 13.74 -5.51
N VAL A 25 -14.95 12.63 -5.29
CA VAL A 25 -14.03 12.50 -4.15
C VAL A 25 -12.97 13.60 -4.22
N TRP A 26 -12.84 14.36 -3.13
CA TRP A 26 -11.79 15.36 -2.98
C TRP A 26 -10.42 14.71 -3.11
N HIS A 27 -9.55 15.29 -3.93
CA HIS A 27 -8.28 14.69 -4.34
C HIS A 27 -7.41 14.17 -3.17
N GLY A 28 -7.37 14.87 -2.03
CA GLY A 28 -6.58 14.42 -0.89
C GLY A 28 -7.16 13.21 -0.13
N HIS A 29 -8.44 12.88 -0.29
CA HIS A 29 -9.04 11.72 0.38
C HIS A 29 -8.60 10.38 -0.20
N TYR A 30 -8.06 10.34 -1.43
CA TYR A 30 -7.48 9.13 -2.00
C TYR A 30 -6.30 8.59 -1.18
N VAL A 31 -5.62 9.44 -0.40
CA VAL A 31 -4.55 9.01 0.51
C VAL A 31 -5.08 8.07 1.59
N ARG A 32 -6.31 8.28 2.07
CA ARG A 32 -6.96 7.38 3.05
C ARG A 32 -7.23 6.01 2.44
N TYR A 33 -7.60 5.96 1.17
CA TYR A 33 -7.82 4.70 0.45
C TYR A 33 -6.50 3.95 0.23
N PHE A 34 -5.43 4.68 -0.10
CA PHE A 34 -4.08 4.12 -0.20
C PHE A 34 -3.58 3.58 1.15
N GLU A 35 -3.81 4.31 2.23
CA GLU A 35 -3.45 3.88 3.57
C GLU A 35 -4.19 2.62 4.01
N ALA A 36 -5.50 2.52 3.75
CA ALA A 36 -6.26 1.30 4.03
C ALA A 36 -5.67 0.08 3.30
N ALA A 37 -5.32 0.23 2.01
CA ALA A 37 -4.69 -0.84 1.23
C ALA A 37 -3.26 -1.14 1.71
N ARG A 38 -2.48 -0.12 2.08
CA ARG A 38 -1.13 -0.27 2.65
C ARG A 38 -1.18 -1.04 3.96
N ASN A 39 -2.11 -0.73 4.85
CA ASN A 39 -2.24 -1.40 6.13
C ASN A 39 -2.56 -2.89 5.91
N ALA A 40 -3.53 -3.20 5.03
CA ALA A 40 -3.83 -4.59 4.67
C ALA A 40 -2.62 -5.34 4.07
N LEU A 41 -1.80 -4.66 3.27
CA LEU A 41 -0.55 -5.22 2.74
C LEU A 41 0.47 -5.50 3.84
N LEU A 42 0.68 -4.55 4.75
CA LEU A 42 1.66 -4.68 5.83
C LEU A 42 1.23 -5.68 6.90
N ASP A 43 -0.07 -5.78 7.20
CA ASP A 43 -0.63 -6.82 8.07
C ASP A 43 -0.39 -8.21 7.48
N ARG A 44 -0.56 -8.37 6.16
CA ARG A 44 -0.28 -9.63 5.45
C ARG A 44 1.20 -10.02 5.48
N LEU A 45 2.09 -9.05 5.69
CA LEU A 45 3.53 -9.26 5.86
C LEU A 45 3.95 -9.40 7.33
N ASP A 46 3.01 -9.34 8.27
CA ASP A 46 3.28 -9.30 9.72
C ASP A 46 4.28 -8.19 10.09
N TYR A 47 4.17 -7.06 9.38
CA TYR A 47 5.06 -5.90 9.47
C TYR A 47 4.27 -4.59 9.43
N ASN A 48 3.21 -4.50 10.23
CA ASN A 48 2.41 -3.29 10.37
C ASN A 48 3.08 -2.25 11.28
N VAL A 49 2.41 -1.12 11.49
CA VAL A 49 2.95 0.01 12.27
C VAL A 49 3.31 -0.39 13.70
N ASP A 50 2.51 -1.25 14.33
CA ASP A 50 2.78 -1.72 15.69
C ASP A 50 4.04 -2.58 15.73
N THR A 51 4.21 -3.49 14.78
CA THR A 51 5.44 -4.28 14.62
C THR A 51 6.64 -3.37 14.36
N MET A 52 6.54 -2.42 13.42
CA MET A 52 7.63 -1.47 13.13
C MET A 52 8.10 -0.75 14.40
N ARG A 53 7.15 -0.23 15.20
CA ARG A 53 7.44 0.47 16.45
C ARG A 53 8.02 -0.45 17.52
N ALA A 54 7.52 -1.68 17.64
CA ALA A 54 8.02 -2.68 18.57
C ALA A 54 9.50 -3.04 18.30
N PHE A 55 9.93 -2.98 17.04
CA PHE A 55 11.31 -3.16 16.63
C PHE A 55 12.11 -1.83 16.55
N GLY A 56 11.56 -0.73 17.09
CA GLY A 56 12.28 0.54 17.26
C GLY A 56 12.37 1.41 16.01
N HIS A 57 11.46 1.21 15.04
CA HIS A 57 11.50 1.88 13.75
C HIS A 57 10.20 2.58 13.39
N GLU A 58 10.32 3.71 12.72
CA GLU A 58 9.21 4.44 12.10
C GLU A 58 9.44 4.58 10.59
N TRP A 59 8.34 4.67 9.83
CA TRP A 59 8.38 4.71 8.37
C TRP A 59 7.57 5.89 7.82
N PRO A 60 7.98 7.14 8.08
CA PRO A 60 7.31 8.32 7.53
C PRO A 60 7.26 8.26 5.99
N VAL A 61 6.14 8.69 5.43
CA VAL A 61 6.01 8.94 3.98
C VAL A 61 6.81 10.20 3.64
N ILE A 62 7.79 10.06 2.75
CA ILE A 62 8.69 11.14 2.30
C ILE A 62 8.38 11.63 0.88
N ASP A 63 7.69 10.81 0.08
CA ASP A 63 7.19 11.19 -1.24
C ASP A 63 5.82 10.56 -1.48
N LEU A 64 4.92 11.31 -2.10
CA LEU A 64 3.61 10.87 -2.52
C LEU A 64 3.33 11.39 -3.93
N ARG A 65 3.07 10.47 -4.85
CA ARG A 65 2.64 10.80 -6.21
C ARG A 65 1.29 10.18 -6.51
N ILE A 66 0.36 11.00 -6.98
CA ILE A 66 -0.98 10.56 -7.38
C ILE A 66 -1.30 11.05 -8.79
N ARG A 67 -1.92 10.19 -9.60
CA ARG A 67 -2.53 10.53 -10.89
C ARG A 67 -3.99 10.09 -10.89
N TYR A 68 -4.87 11.06 -11.08
CA TYR A 68 -6.31 10.86 -11.22
C TYR A 68 -6.66 10.75 -12.70
N ALA A 69 -7.17 9.60 -13.14
CA ALA A 69 -7.62 9.38 -14.51
C ALA A 69 -9.13 9.59 -14.64
N TYR A 70 -9.89 9.10 -13.66
CA TYR A 70 -11.34 9.28 -13.55
C TYR A 70 -11.72 9.58 -12.10
N PRO A 71 -12.78 10.38 -11.88
CA PRO A 71 -13.25 10.67 -10.53
C PRO A 71 -14.08 9.52 -9.97
N ALA A 72 -13.93 9.26 -8.67
CA ALA A 72 -14.88 8.49 -7.90
C ALA A 72 -16.03 9.36 -7.38
N ARG A 73 -17.22 8.78 -7.18
CA ARG A 73 -18.46 9.50 -6.78
C ARG A 73 -19.04 8.94 -5.48
N PHE A 74 -19.91 9.72 -4.84
CA PHE A 74 -20.65 9.29 -3.66
C PHE A 74 -21.34 7.93 -3.87
N ASN A 75 -21.30 7.06 -2.86
CA ASN A 75 -21.84 5.69 -2.91
C ASN A 75 -21.22 4.76 -3.98
N GLN A 76 -20.14 5.15 -4.65
CA GLN A 76 -19.40 4.23 -5.50
C GLN A 76 -18.57 3.25 -4.67
N ARG A 77 -18.58 1.97 -5.06
CA ARG A 77 -17.71 0.93 -4.49
C ARG A 77 -16.40 0.88 -5.25
N LEU A 78 -15.28 0.93 -4.53
CA LEU A 78 -13.94 0.97 -5.08
C LEU A 78 -13.13 -0.21 -4.56
N ILE A 79 -12.18 -0.68 -5.37
CA ILE A 79 -11.12 -1.57 -4.93
C ILE A 79 -9.82 -0.78 -4.87
N ALA A 80 -9.27 -0.59 -3.68
CA ALA A 80 -7.96 0.00 -3.47
C ALA A 80 -6.93 -1.12 -3.30
N ARG A 81 -5.95 -1.15 -4.20
CA ARG A 81 -4.86 -2.13 -4.22
C ARG A 81 -3.55 -1.47 -3.81
N ALA A 82 -2.78 -2.15 -2.96
CA ALA A 82 -1.40 -1.83 -2.64
C ALA A 82 -0.47 -2.96 -3.11
N GLU A 83 0.68 -2.60 -3.66
CA GLU A 83 1.71 -3.51 -4.14
C GLU A 83 3.08 -3.05 -3.65
N LEU A 84 3.83 -3.92 -2.98
CA LEU A 84 5.20 -3.65 -2.57
C LEU A 84 6.13 -3.80 -3.78
N VAL A 85 6.86 -2.74 -4.14
CA VAL A 85 7.67 -2.73 -5.37
C VAL A 85 9.16 -2.42 -5.13
N GLU A 86 9.52 -1.89 -3.97
CA GLU A 86 10.90 -1.65 -3.57
C GLU A 86 10.99 -1.66 -2.04
N TRP A 87 12.03 -2.31 -1.50
CA TRP A 87 12.23 -2.45 -0.07
C TRP A 87 13.70 -2.59 0.32
N ALA A 88 14.66 -2.22 -0.52
CA ALA A 88 16.10 -2.36 -0.19
C ALA A 88 16.63 -1.18 0.66
N HIS A 89 16.25 0.05 0.28
CA HIS A 89 16.68 1.27 0.96
C HIS A 89 15.51 2.16 1.41
N ARG A 90 14.33 1.93 0.82
CA ARG A 90 13.06 2.61 1.10
C ARG A 90 11.95 1.62 0.87
N LEU A 91 10.79 1.86 1.47
CA LEU A 91 9.58 1.12 1.16
C LEU A 91 8.80 1.91 0.11
N ARG A 92 8.79 1.41 -1.13
CA ARG A 92 7.92 1.94 -2.17
C ARG A 92 6.71 1.04 -2.32
N ILE A 93 5.53 1.63 -2.16
CA ILE A 93 4.25 0.96 -2.40
C ILE A 93 3.54 1.65 -3.55
N ARG A 94 3.16 0.86 -4.56
CA ARG A 94 2.33 1.30 -5.67
C ARG A 94 0.86 1.08 -5.32
N TYR A 95 0.04 2.06 -5.65
CA TYR A 95 -1.40 2.00 -5.43
C TYR A 95 -2.18 2.08 -6.73
N THR A 96 -3.28 1.34 -6.78
CA THR A 96 -4.29 1.44 -7.83
C THR A 96 -5.67 1.49 -7.19
N VAL A 97 -6.53 2.40 -7.67
CA VAL A 97 -7.96 2.44 -7.31
C VAL A 97 -8.77 2.09 -8.54
N LEU A 98 -9.60 1.07 -8.41
CA LEU A 98 -10.49 0.56 -9.44
C LEU A 98 -11.93 0.82 -9.02
N ASP A 99 -12.80 1.07 -9.99
CA ASP A 99 -14.23 0.89 -9.81
C ASP A 99 -14.54 -0.60 -9.62
N ALA A 100 -15.25 -0.95 -8.55
CA ALA A 100 -15.48 -2.36 -8.19
C ALA A 100 -16.43 -3.07 -9.17
N GLU A 101 -17.32 -2.33 -9.84
CA GLU A 101 -18.27 -2.90 -10.80
C GLU A 101 -17.65 -3.09 -12.18
N SER A 102 -17.07 -2.04 -12.76
CA SER A 102 -16.53 -2.10 -14.14
C SER A 102 -15.07 -2.54 -14.22
N GLY A 103 -14.33 -2.55 -13.12
CA GLY A 103 -12.88 -2.74 -13.12
C GLY A 103 -12.09 -1.55 -13.71
N THR A 104 -12.76 -0.44 -14.01
CA THR A 104 -12.10 0.75 -14.58
C THR A 104 -11.11 1.34 -13.59
N ARG A 105 -9.87 1.55 -14.01
CA ARG A 105 -8.85 2.20 -13.18
C ARG A 105 -9.10 3.70 -13.09
N LEU A 106 -9.51 4.15 -11.90
CA LEU A 106 -9.80 5.56 -11.61
C LEU A 106 -8.54 6.33 -11.27
N THR A 107 -7.69 5.77 -10.41
CA THR A 107 -6.52 6.46 -9.87
C THR A 107 -5.34 5.50 -9.75
N ARG A 108 -4.12 6.03 -9.91
CA ARG A 108 -2.89 5.32 -9.56
C ARG A 108 -1.93 6.24 -8.83
N GLY A 109 -1.10 5.68 -7.98
CA GLY A 109 -0.10 6.44 -7.25
C GLY A 109 1.01 5.57 -6.68
N HIS A 110 1.91 6.19 -5.94
CA HIS A 110 2.82 5.51 -5.05
C HIS A 110 3.22 6.40 -3.88
N THR A 111 3.67 5.76 -2.82
CA THR A 111 4.37 6.41 -1.70
C THR A 111 5.76 5.84 -1.58
N ASP A 112 6.71 6.69 -1.21
CA ASP A 112 8.01 6.29 -0.69
C ASP A 112 8.07 6.56 0.80
N GLN A 113 8.51 5.56 1.57
CA GLN A 113 8.73 5.68 3.00
C GLN A 113 10.19 5.39 3.33
N ALA A 114 10.73 6.18 4.25
CA ALA A 114 12.08 6.03 4.76
C ALA A 114 12.05 5.45 6.17
N ALA A 115 12.89 4.46 6.44
CA ALA A 115 13.03 3.93 7.79
C ALA A 115 13.80 4.91 8.68
N VAL A 116 13.32 5.15 9.89
CA VAL A 116 13.92 6.02 10.89
C VAL A 116 14.04 5.25 12.21
N GLU A 117 15.22 5.28 12.82
CA GLU A 117 15.43 4.73 14.17
C GLU A 117 14.76 5.65 15.19
N MET A 118 13.81 5.13 15.96
CA MET A 118 13.03 5.93 16.92
C MET A 118 13.88 6.52 18.05
N ALA A 119 14.88 5.77 18.51
CA ALA A 119 15.71 6.19 19.64
C ALA A 119 16.57 7.42 19.32
N SER A 120 17.05 7.54 18.08
CA SER A 120 17.95 8.62 17.65
C SER A 120 17.33 9.62 16.69
N GLY A 121 16.18 9.29 16.08
CA GLY A 121 15.57 10.05 14.99
C GLY A 121 16.37 10.00 13.69
N ARG A 122 17.35 9.10 13.57
CA ARG A 122 18.23 9.03 12.39
C ARG A 122 17.62 8.20 11.28
N LEU A 123 17.80 8.66 10.05
CA LEU A 123 17.50 7.91 8.84
C LEU A 123 18.32 6.61 8.78
N CYS A 124 17.66 5.50 8.55
CA CYS A 124 18.29 4.22 8.22
C CYS A 124 18.59 4.19 6.71
N MET A 125 19.85 3.95 6.34
CA MET A 125 20.27 3.87 4.92
C MET A 125 19.79 2.59 4.22
N ASN A 126 19.58 1.55 5.01
CA ASN A 126 19.02 0.28 4.58
C ASN A 126 17.74 0.02 5.36
N THR A 127 16.87 -0.79 4.78
CA THR A 127 15.71 -1.28 5.49
C THR A 127 16.11 -2.22 6.63
N PRO A 128 15.42 -2.17 7.78
CA PRO A 128 15.63 -3.06 8.91
C PRO A 128 15.59 -4.54 8.55
N ASP A 129 16.47 -5.35 9.15
CA ASP A 129 16.60 -6.80 8.92
C ASP A 129 15.27 -7.54 9.11
N ILE A 130 14.46 -7.12 10.08
CA ILE A 130 13.14 -7.70 10.34
C ILE A 130 12.24 -7.68 9.09
N LEU A 131 12.29 -6.63 8.25
CA LEU A 131 11.52 -6.59 7.01
C LEU A 131 12.06 -7.62 6.00
N HIS A 132 13.38 -7.78 5.92
CA HIS A 132 14.00 -8.79 5.05
C HIS A 132 13.58 -10.21 5.47
N ASP A 133 13.57 -10.50 6.77
CA ASP A 133 13.15 -11.79 7.31
C ASP A 133 11.69 -12.11 6.99
N ARG A 134 10.79 -11.12 7.15
CA ARG A 134 9.37 -11.28 6.80
C ARG A 134 9.16 -11.52 5.31
N LEU A 135 9.93 -10.85 4.46
CA LEU A 135 9.83 -11.00 3.01
C LEU A 135 10.45 -12.32 2.53
N ALA A 136 11.55 -12.80 3.13
CA ALA A 136 12.15 -14.09 2.78
C ALA A 136 11.13 -15.24 2.94
N ALA A 137 10.40 -15.27 4.05
CA ALA A 137 9.34 -16.24 4.29
C ALA A 137 8.23 -16.21 3.21
N TRP A 138 7.95 -15.02 2.68
CA TRP A 138 6.94 -14.82 1.63
C TRP A 138 7.44 -15.25 0.24
N LEU A 139 8.72 -15.04 -0.03
CA LEU A 139 9.37 -15.41 -1.30
C LEU A 139 9.64 -16.91 -1.40
N ASP A 140 9.86 -17.59 -0.27
CA ASP A 140 10.10 -19.03 -0.20
C ASP A 140 8.80 -19.86 -0.16
N THR A 141 7.63 -19.21 -0.09
CA THR A 141 6.33 -19.92 -0.12
C THR A 141 6.05 -20.43 -1.55
N PRO A 142 5.90 -21.75 -1.77
CA PRO A 142 5.58 -22.29 -3.09
C PRO A 142 4.27 -21.69 -3.60
N THR A 143 4.29 -21.15 -4.81
CA THR A 143 3.06 -20.67 -5.45
C THR A 143 2.13 -21.87 -5.66
N ALA A 144 0.86 -21.76 -5.25
CA ALA A 144 -0.15 -22.83 -5.35
C ALA A 144 -0.56 -23.21 -6.79
N GLY A 145 0.35 -23.13 -7.75
CA GLY A 145 0.18 -23.52 -9.15
C GLY A 145 0.93 -24.79 -9.56
N ASP A 146 1.72 -25.40 -8.67
CA ASP A 146 2.61 -26.53 -9.02
C ASP A 146 2.10 -27.91 -8.54
N GLN A 147 0.79 -28.06 -8.33
CA GLN A 147 0.17 -29.35 -8.01
C GLN A 147 -0.97 -29.70 -8.98
N LEU A 148 -0.77 -29.54 -10.29
CA LEU A 148 -1.51 -30.28 -11.31
C LEU A 148 -0.65 -30.40 -12.58
N SER A 149 0.28 -31.36 -12.59
CA SER A 149 0.90 -31.94 -13.80
C SER A 149 1.50 -33.30 -13.47
#